data_AF-A0A8H7NCG5-F1
#
_entry.id   AF-A0A8H7NCG5-F1
#
_cell.length_a   1.000
_cell.length_b   1.000
_cell.length_c   1.000
_cell.angle_alpha   90.00
_cell.angle_beta   90.00
_cell.angle_gamma   90.00
#
_symmetry.space_group_name_H-M   'P 1'
#
loop_
_entity.id
_entity.type
_entity.pdbx_description
1 polymer ?
#
loop_
_entity_poly.entity_id
_entity_poly.type
_entity_poly.pdbx_seq_one_letter_code
_entity_poly.pdbx_strand_id
1 'polypeptide(L)'
;MQWQAGIRMGTAANRKGLWPAWWMLGDAMRHGTGWPMCGELDIFEQINGLMEGFGTIHCGQKEGGVCNEPKGRGVTTTIPDNEFHNWALVVDRTSNNWQTETIQWLRDGAPFSTVTGAEIGDQGIWSTLAHSPFYMLLNVAVGGNLPGDPDASTESGYGNMMEVSYVGVYESV
;
A
#
# COMPACT_ATOMS: atom_id res chain seq x y z
N MET A 1 -0.38 -5.94 -14.85
CA MET A 1 0.48 -4.76 -14.57
C MET A 1 1.14 -4.93 -13.21
N GLN A 2 2.33 -4.39 -13.03
CA GLN A 2 3.06 -4.42 -11.77
C GLN A 2 3.64 -3.04 -11.47
N TRP A 3 3.45 -2.59 -10.24
CA TRP A 3 4.13 -1.43 -9.67
C TRP A 3 5.14 -1.95 -8.66
N GLN A 4 6.36 -1.42 -8.70
CA GLN A 4 7.43 -1.87 -7.82
C GLN A 4 8.32 -0.70 -7.39
N ALA A 5 8.73 -0.69 -6.13
CA ALA A 5 9.73 0.23 -5.62
C ALA A 5 10.76 -0.50 -4.77
N GLY A 6 12.04 -0.16 -4.95
CA GLY A 6 13.11 -0.63 -4.08
C GLY A 6 13.28 0.34 -2.92
N ILE A 7 12.82 -0.04 -1.73
CA ILE A 7 12.74 0.82 -0.55
C ILE A 7 13.62 0.28 0.57
N ARG A 8 14.34 1.17 1.27
CA ARG A 8 14.90 0.88 2.59
C ARG A 8 14.60 2.01 3.57
N MET A 9 14.69 1.68 4.85
CA MET A 9 14.46 2.61 5.94
C MET A 9 15.76 2.87 6.69
N GLY A 10 15.94 4.10 7.18
CA GLY A 10 17.07 4.42 8.03
C GLY A 10 17.11 3.58 9.32
N THR A 11 18.29 3.47 9.91
CA THR A 11 18.61 2.53 11.00
C THR A 11 18.49 3.12 12.40
N ALA A 12 17.89 4.30 12.59
CA ALA A 12 17.77 4.89 13.91
C ALA A 12 16.91 4.01 14.83
N ALA A 13 17.28 3.97 16.11
CA ALA A 13 16.65 3.10 17.08
C ALA A 13 15.22 3.55 17.40
N ASN A 14 14.92 4.85 17.29
CA ASN A 14 13.64 5.40 17.69
C ASN A 14 12.93 6.15 16.55
N ARG A 15 11.77 5.60 16.19
CA ARG A 15 10.97 5.96 15.03
C ARG A 15 9.53 6.29 15.40
N LYS A 16 9.24 6.52 16.69
CA LYS A 16 7.88 6.78 17.18
C LYS A 16 7.21 7.90 16.38
N GLY A 17 5.99 7.66 15.92
CA GLY A 17 5.21 8.61 15.13
C GLY A 17 5.55 8.63 13.63
N LEU A 18 6.62 7.97 13.18
CA LEU A 18 6.96 7.93 11.75
C LEU A 18 6.11 6.89 11.01
N TRP A 19 5.65 7.28 9.83
CA TRP A 19 4.81 6.47 8.95
C TRP A 19 5.22 6.67 7.47
N PRO A 20 6.31 6.02 7.03
CA PRO A 20 6.63 5.87 5.61
C PRO A 20 5.56 5.07 4.87
N ALA A 21 5.23 5.50 3.66
CA ALA A 21 4.27 4.84 2.79
C ALA A 21 4.65 4.93 1.31
N TRP A 22 4.36 3.85 0.59
CA TRP A 22 4.35 3.74 -0.86
C TRP A 22 3.01 3.12 -1.28
N TRP A 23 2.22 3.90 -1.99
CA TRP A 23 0.81 3.61 -2.18
C TRP A 23 0.28 4.28 -3.43
N MET A 24 -0.97 4.00 -3.76
CA MET A 24 -1.64 4.53 -4.93
C MET A 24 -3.06 4.95 -4.58
N LEU A 25 -3.49 6.08 -5.14
CA LEU A 25 -4.87 6.55 -5.04
C LEU A 25 -5.50 6.64 -6.42
N GLY A 26 -6.77 6.23 -6.53
CA GLY A 26 -7.49 6.27 -7.79
C GLY A 26 -7.59 7.70 -8.32
N ASP A 27 -7.33 7.86 -9.61
CA ASP A 27 -7.35 9.14 -10.30
C ASP A 27 -8.74 9.82 -10.23
N ALA A 28 -9.80 9.02 -10.06
CA ALA A 28 -11.15 9.50 -9.82
C ALA A 28 -11.26 10.49 -8.64
N MET A 29 -10.35 10.43 -7.65
CA MET A 29 -10.26 11.42 -6.57
C MET A 29 -10.02 12.85 -7.10
N ARG A 30 -9.23 12.99 -8.16
CA ARG A 30 -8.97 14.27 -8.84
C ARG A 30 -10.15 14.73 -9.69
N HIS A 31 -11.13 13.86 -9.91
CA HIS A 31 -12.31 14.08 -10.73
C HIS A 31 -13.63 14.08 -9.92
N GLY A 32 -13.53 14.20 -8.58
CA GLY A 32 -14.67 14.43 -7.70
C GLY A 32 -15.24 13.19 -7.00
N THR A 33 -14.70 11.99 -7.24
CA THR A 33 -15.09 10.78 -6.50
C THR A 33 -14.30 10.71 -5.19
N GLY A 34 -14.96 10.93 -4.05
CA GLY A 34 -14.28 10.95 -2.74
C GLY A 34 -13.80 9.58 -2.25
N TRP A 35 -12.80 9.59 -1.37
CA TRP A 35 -12.34 8.41 -0.64
C TRP A 35 -13.45 7.77 0.23
N PRO A 36 -13.54 6.43 0.33
CA PRO A 36 -12.69 5.42 -0.33
C PRO A 36 -13.27 4.94 -1.68
N MET A 37 -14.31 5.59 -2.20
CA MET A 37 -14.95 5.19 -3.47
C MET A 37 -14.04 5.34 -4.68
N CYS A 38 -13.00 6.18 -4.59
CA CYS A 38 -11.97 6.30 -5.63
C CYS A 38 -11.02 5.09 -5.68
N GLY A 39 -10.97 4.27 -4.62
CA GLY A 39 -10.00 3.20 -4.45
C GLY A 39 -8.65 3.71 -3.93
N GLU A 40 -8.04 2.93 -3.05
CA GLU A 40 -6.68 3.09 -2.52
C GLU A 40 -6.01 1.72 -2.45
N LEU A 41 -4.73 1.68 -2.83
CA LEU A 41 -3.90 0.48 -2.82
C LEU A 41 -2.57 0.81 -2.15
N ASP A 42 -2.46 0.47 -0.88
CA ASP A 42 -1.23 0.65 -0.10
C ASP A 42 -0.33 -0.54 -0.33
N ILE A 43 0.82 -0.30 -0.96
CA ILE A 43 1.72 -1.38 -1.38
C ILE A 43 2.77 -1.67 -0.29
N PHE A 44 3.21 -0.61 0.38
CA PHE A 44 4.05 -0.68 1.56
C PHE A 44 3.71 0.46 2.51
N GLU A 45 3.43 0.13 3.76
CA GLU A 45 3.49 1.05 4.88
C GLU A 45 4.33 0.44 5.98
N GLN A 46 4.94 1.28 6.81
CA GLN A 46 5.56 0.88 8.07
C GLN A 46 5.26 1.97 9.09
N ILE A 47 5.08 1.60 10.35
CA ILE A 47 4.89 2.56 11.45
C ILE A 47 5.92 2.33 12.54
N ASN A 48 6.32 3.40 13.21
CA ASN A 48 7.14 3.34 14.43
C ASN A 48 8.47 2.58 14.28
N GLY A 49 8.92 2.32 13.05
CA GLY A 49 10.09 1.49 12.77
C GLY A 49 9.92 0.00 13.10
N LEU A 50 8.68 -0.50 13.18
CA LEU A 50 8.40 -1.92 13.39
C LEU A 50 8.95 -2.74 12.20
N MET A 51 9.54 -3.91 12.47
CA MET A 51 10.01 -4.82 11.41
C MET A 51 8.84 -5.60 10.77
N GLU A 52 7.78 -4.88 10.44
CA GLU A 52 6.54 -5.35 9.81
C GLU A 52 6.14 -4.32 8.75
N GLY A 53 5.87 -4.82 7.55
CA GLY A 53 5.33 -4.04 6.43
C GLY A 53 3.86 -4.35 6.25
N PHE A 54 3.08 -3.32 5.96
CA PHE A 54 1.64 -3.40 5.75
C PHE A 54 1.32 -3.18 4.27
N GLY A 55 0.36 -3.92 3.76
CA GLY A 55 -0.32 -3.63 2.50
C GLY A 55 -1.82 -3.63 2.73
N THR A 56 -2.55 -2.71 2.10
CA THR A 56 -3.96 -2.47 2.43
C THR A 56 -4.74 -2.13 1.16
N ILE A 57 -6.01 -2.57 1.10
CA ILE A 57 -7.00 -2.02 0.17
C ILE A 57 -7.96 -1.14 0.95
N HIS A 58 -8.19 0.09 0.48
CA HIS A 58 -9.36 0.86 0.85
C HIS A 58 -10.33 1.00 -0.33
N CYS A 59 -11.61 0.74 -0.08
CA CYS A 59 -12.60 0.67 -1.14
C CYS A 59 -14.05 0.84 -0.68
N GLY A 60 -14.92 1.22 -1.62
CA GLY A 60 -16.37 1.23 -1.42
C GLY A 60 -16.82 2.37 -0.51
N GLN A 61 -17.41 2.06 0.64
CA GLN A 61 -18.06 3.02 1.53
C GLN A 61 -17.17 3.42 2.72
N LYS A 62 -17.37 4.62 3.29
CA LYS A 62 -16.49 5.20 4.33
C LYS A 62 -16.41 4.44 5.66
N GLU A 63 -17.38 3.58 5.96
CA GLU A 63 -17.42 2.81 7.21
C GLU A 63 -17.90 1.38 6.94
N GLY A 64 -17.19 0.38 7.44
CA GLY A 64 -17.50 -1.03 7.21
C GLY A 64 -17.38 -1.42 5.74
N GLY A 65 -18.39 -2.11 5.21
CA GLY A 65 -18.38 -2.63 3.84
C GLY A 65 -17.34 -3.73 3.63
N VAL A 66 -17.09 -4.09 2.38
CA VAL A 66 -16.21 -5.21 2.03
C VAL A 66 -14.73 -4.97 2.38
N CYS A 67 -14.32 -3.70 2.41
CA CYS A 67 -12.98 -3.28 2.81
C CYS A 67 -12.88 -2.95 4.32
N ASN A 68 -13.97 -3.04 5.10
CA ASN A 68 -13.96 -2.79 6.54
C ASN A 68 -13.39 -1.41 6.95
N GLU A 69 -13.92 -0.36 6.35
CA GLU A 69 -13.45 1.01 6.53
C GLU A 69 -13.75 1.56 7.94
N PRO A 70 -12.94 2.50 8.46
CA PRO A 70 -11.75 3.10 7.83
C PRO A 70 -10.46 2.27 8.01
N LYS A 71 -10.56 1.05 8.52
CA LYS A 71 -9.38 0.20 8.77
C LYS A 71 -8.76 -0.33 7.48
N GLY A 72 -9.57 -0.51 6.43
CA GLY A 72 -9.15 -1.17 5.21
C GLY A 72 -8.96 -2.68 5.38
N ARG A 73 -8.74 -3.35 4.25
CA ARG A 73 -8.46 -4.79 4.19
C ARG A 73 -6.95 -5.00 4.19
N GLY A 74 -6.37 -4.90 5.38
CA GLY A 74 -4.92 -4.96 5.59
C GLY A 74 -4.35 -6.38 5.65
N VAL A 75 -3.12 -6.51 5.21
CA VAL A 75 -2.25 -7.68 5.29
C VAL A 75 -0.87 -7.26 5.77
N THR A 76 -0.13 -8.18 6.39
CA THR A 76 1.21 -7.88 6.89
C THR A 76 2.23 -8.92 6.44
N THR A 77 3.49 -8.48 6.42
CA THR A 77 4.65 -9.35 6.23
C THR A 77 5.79 -8.82 7.09
N THR A 78 6.67 -9.71 7.56
CA THR A 78 7.87 -9.29 8.29
C THR A 78 8.80 -8.50 7.37
N ILE A 79 9.60 -7.60 7.91
CA ILE A 79 10.75 -6.98 7.23
C ILE A 79 12.00 -7.60 7.82
N PRO A 80 12.90 -8.21 7.03
CA PRO A 80 13.96 -9.05 7.59
C PRO A 80 15.13 -8.23 8.14
N ASP A 81 15.41 -7.07 7.54
CA ASP A 81 16.48 -6.14 7.90
C ASP A 81 16.18 -4.74 7.35
N ASN A 82 17.11 -3.79 7.48
CA ASN A 82 16.95 -2.42 6.97
C ASN A 82 17.63 -2.21 5.60
N GLU A 83 17.92 -3.29 4.85
CA GLU A 83 18.43 -3.17 3.48
C GLU A 83 17.32 -2.84 2.48
N PHE A 84 17.70 -2.65 1.23
CA PHE A 84 16.73 -2.44 0.16
C PHE A 84 15.92 -3.71 -0.08
N HIS A 85 14.60 -3.57 0.02
CA HIS A 85 13.63 -4.59 -0.37
C HIS A 85 12.77 -4.07 -1.51
N ASN A 86 12.44 -4.98 -2.44
CA ASN A 86 11.50 -4.67 -3.50
C ASN A 86 10.09 -4.92 -2.97
N TRP A 87 9.33 -3.85 -2.83
CA TRP A 87 7.90 -3.95 -2.57
C TRP A 87 7.21 -3.89 -3.93
N ALA A 88 6.20 -4.74 -4.17
CA ALA A 88 5.45 -4.73 -5.42
C ALA A 88 3.95 -4.99 -5.22
N LEU A 89 3.15 -4.41 -6.11
CA LEU A 89 1.74 -4.76 -6.32
C LEU A 89 1.58 -5.27 -7.74
N VAL A 90 0.94 -6.43 -7.91
CA VAL A 90 0.61 -7.01 -9.21
C VAL A 90 -0.90 -7.07 -9.36
N VAL A 91 -1.39 -6.48 -10.44
CA VAL A 91 -2.79 -6.63 -10.88
C VAL A 91 -2.81 -7.54 -12.11
N ASP A 92 -3.35 -8.74 -11.95
CA ASP A 92 -3.50 -9.73 -13.00
C ASP A 92 -4.95 -9.77 -13.50
N ARG A 93 -5.13 -9.38 -14.75
CA ARG A 93 -6.42 -9.33 -15.47
C ARG A 93 -6.51 -10.35 -16.59
N THR A 94 -5.53 -11.25 -16.71
CA THR A 94 -5.37 -12.15 -17.88
C THR A 94 -6.51 -13.16 -18.00
N SER A 95 -7.22 -13.44 -16.91
CA SER A 95 -8.35 -14.37 -16.90
C SER A 95 -9.56 -13.88 -17.72
N ASN A 96 -9.68 -12.58 -17.98
CA ASN A 96 -10.88 -11.93 -18.54
C ASN A 96 -12.18 -12.26 -17.78
N ASN A 97 -12.08 -12.67 -16.52
CA ASN A 97 -13.20 -12.87 -15.62
C ASN A 97 -12.87 -12.18 -14.31
N TRP A 98 -13.55 -11.06 -14.05
CA TRP A 98 -13.30 -10.22 -12.87
C TRP A 98 -13.25 -11.00 -11.56
N GLN A 99 -14.02 -12.08 -11.43
CA GLN A 99 -14.04 -12.91 -10.23
C GLN A 99 -12.72 -13.64 -9.97
N THR A 100 -11.95 -13.95 -11.01
CA THR A 100 -10.68 -14.70 -10.93
C THR A 100 -9.45 -13.84 -11.19
N GLU A 101 -9.64 -12.57 -11.52
CA GLU A 101 -8.56 -11.58 -11.51
C GLU A 101 -8.00 -11.39 -10.10
N THR A 102 -6.75 -10.92 -10.00
CA THR A 102 -6.07 -10.81 -8.70
C THR A 102 -5.36 -9.48 -8.52
N ILE A 103 -5.30 -9.04 -7.25
CA ILE A 103 -4.39 -8.02 -6.73
C ILE A 103 -3.48 -8.74 -5.73
N GLN A 104 -2.17 -8.70 -5.97
CA GLN A 104 -1.18 -9.40 -5.15
C GLN A 104 -0.13 -8.43 -4.63
N TRP A 105 0.25 -8.58 -3.36
CA TRP A 105 1.39 -7.87 -2.78
C TRP A 105 2.58 -8.81 -2.69
N LEU A 106 3.74 -8.29 -3.09
CA LEU A 106 4.99 -9.03 -3.08
C LEU A 106 6.05 -8.25 -2.31
N ARG A 107 6.91 -8.99 -1.61
CA ARG A 107 8.19 -8.50 -1.06
C ARG A 107 9.29 -9.35 -1.66
N ASP A 108 10.26 -8.72 -2.31
CA ASP A 108 11.38 -9.37 -3.01
C ASP A 108 10.94 -10.42 -4.03
N GLY A 109 9.82 -10.15 -4.70
CA GLY A 109 9.23 -11.05 -5.70
C GLY A 109 8.46 -12.24 -5.10
N ALA A 110 8.40 -12.40 -3.78
CA ALA A 110 7.57 -13.40 -3.12
C ALA A 110 6.21 -12.81 -2.72
N PRO A 111 5.08 -13.40 -3.14
CA PRO A 111 3.77 -12.92 -2.73
C PRO A 111 3.53 -13.20 -1.24
N PHE A 112 3.05 -12.20 -0.50
CA PHE A 112 2.62 -12.36 0.89
C PHE A 112 1.11 -12.18 1.07
N SER A 113 0.41 -11.71 0.04
CA SER A 113 -1.05 -11.60 0.02
C SER A 113 -1.59 -11.63 -1.40
N THR A 114 -2.81 -12.11 -1.54
CA THR A 114 -3.58 -12.10 -2.79
C THR A 114 -5.04 -11.86 -2.44
N VAL A 115 -5.67 -10.94 -3.17
CA VAL A 115 -7.11 -10.71 -3.13
C VAL A 115 -7.65 -10.91 -4.54
N THR A 116 -8.73 -11.66 -4.64
CA THR A 116 -9.45 -11.93 -5.89
C THR A 116 -10.70 -11.07 -6.00
N GLY A 117 -11.20 -10.85 -7.22
CA GLY A 117 -12.49 -10.18 -7.40
C GLY A 117 -13.64 -10.94 -6.72
N ALA A 118 -13.61 -12.28 -6.71
CA ALA A 118 -14.60 -13.07 -5.99
C ALA A 118 -14.62 -12.79 -4.47
N GLU A 119 -13.46 -12.54 -3.85
CA GLU A 119 -13.39 -12.18 -2.43
C GLU A 119 -13.92 -10.77 -2.14
N ILE A 120 -13.80 -9.85 -3.09
CA ILE A 120 -14.47 -8.54 -3.04
C ILE A 120 -15.98 -8.69 -3.30
N GLY A 121 -16.39 -9.62 -4.15
CA GLY A 121 -17.79 -9.99 -4.35
C GLY A 121 -18.67 -8.91 -5.00
N ASP A 122 -18.11 -7.78 -5.39
CA ASP A 122 -18.78 -6.67 -6.07
C ASP A 122 -17.96 -6.22 -7.29
N GLN A 123 -18.53 -6.36 -8.47
CA GLN A 123 -17.85 -6.05 -9.74
C GLN A 123 -17.56 -4.55 -9.89
N GLY A 124 -18.42 -3.67 -9.38
CA GLY A 124 -18.22 -2.23 -9.45
C GLY A 124 -17.03 -1.79 -8.60
N ILE A 125 -16.96 -2.28 -7.35
CA ILE A 125 -15.82 -2.06 -6.46
C ILE A 125 -14.55 -2.66 -7.05
N TRP A 126 -14.61 -3.89 -7.58
CA TRP A 126 -13.46 -4.51 -8.24
C TRP A 126 -12.96 -3.70 -9.43
N SER A 127 -13.86 -3.15 -10.23
CA SER A 127 -13.51 -2.27 -11.36
C SER A 127 -12.80 -0.99 -10.90
N THR A 128 -13.17 -0.42 -9.75
CA THR A 128 -12.44 0.71 -9.14
C THR A 128 -11.00 0.32 -8.78
N LEU A 129 -10.80 -0.89 -8.26
CA LEU A 129 -9.48 -1.34 -7.78
C LEU A 129 -8.55 -1.84 -8.88
N ALA A 130 -9.07 -2.60 -9.86
CA ALA A 130 -8.26 -3.30 -10.85
C ALA A 130 -8.34 -2.72 -12.27
N HIS A 131 -9.40 -1.95 -12.58
CA HIS A 131 -9.69 -1.47 -13.95
C HIS A 131 -9.71 0.06 -14.08
N SER A 132 -9.46 0.79 -13.01
CA SER A 132 -9.40 2.26 -13.03
C SER A 132 -7.95 2.77 -12.96
N PRO A 133 -7.65 3.95 -13.49
CA PRO A 133 -6.32 4.55 -13.38
C PRO A 133 -6.02 5.02 -11.96
N PHE A 134 -4.76 4.91 -11.57
CA PHE A 134 -4.22 5.36 -10.28
C PHE A 134 -3.02 6.28 -10.50
N TYR A 135 -2.78 7.18 -9.54
CA TYR A 135 -1.49 7.86 -9.41
C TYR A 135 -0.75 7.35 -8.17
N MET A 136 0.58 7.33 -8.26
CA MET A 136 1.45 6.83 -7.19
C MET A 136 1.79 7.94 -6.19
N LEU A 137 1.93 7.56 -4.92
CA LEU A 137 2.37 8.41 -3.82
C LEU A 137 3.51 7.74 -3.06
N LEU A 138 4.46 8.56 -2.62
CA LEU A 138 5.55 8.20 -1.73
C LEU A 138 5.69 9.31 -0.70
N ASN A 139 5.60 8.97 0.58
CA ASN A 139 5.74 9.95 1.66
C ASN A 139 6.30 9.32 2.93
N VAL A 140 6.72 10.19 3.84
CA VAL A 140 6.94 9.85 5.24
C VAL A 140 6.06 10.79 6.06
N ALA A 141 4.95 10.29 6.58
CA ALA A 141 4.11 11.04 7.51
C ALA A 141 4.72 11.02 8.92
N VAL A 142 4.35 12.03 9.71
CA VAL A 142 4.77 12.17 11.11
C VAL A 142 3.52 12.44 11.95
N GLY A 143 3.20 11.52 12.84
CA GLY A 143 1.95 11.50 13.59
C GLY A 143 0.79 10.84 12.84
N GLY A 144 -0.36 10.80 13.49
CA GLY A 144 -1.59 10.21 12.94
C GLY A 144 -2.12 9.06 13.80
N ASN A 145 -3.35 8.63 13.51
CA ASN A 145 -4.06 7.65 14.33
C ASN A 145 -3.33 6.28 14.39
N LEU A 146 -2.68 5.88 13.29
CA LEU A 146 -2.02 4.59 13.20
C LEU A 146 -0.65 4.55 13.93
N PRO A 147 0.33 5.44 13.64
CA PRO A 147 1.59 5.45 14.37
C PRO A 147 1.47 6.05 15.78
N GLY A 148 0.42 6.83 16.06
CA GLY A 148 0.33 7.75 17.18
C GLY A 148 1.22 8.98 16.98
N ASP A 149 1.18 9.91 17.92
CA ASP A 149 1.98 11.14 17.84
C ASP A 149 3.49 10.85 18.02
N PRO A 150 4.37 11.64 17.38
CA PRO A 150 5.78 11.66 17.74
C PRO A 150 5.94 12.15 19.19
N ASP A 151 7.03 11.75 19.83
CA ASP A 151 7.38 12.21 21.18
C ASP A 151 8.82 12.70 21.25
N ALA A 152 9.30 13.04 22.45
CA ALA A 152 10.66 13.52 22.65
C ALA A 152 11.77 12.53 22.23
N SER A 153 11.40 11.27 21.99
CA SER A 153 12.29 10.21 21.57
C SER A 153 12.29 9.97 20.06
N THR A 154 11.37 10.61 19.30
CA THR A 154 11.38 10.58 17.83
C THR A 154 12.62 11.27 17.29
N GLU A 155 13.50 10.51 16.66
CA GLU A 155 14.70 11.05 16.02
C GLU A 155 14.40 11.62 14.62
N SER A 156 15.22 12.56 14.14
CA SER A 156 15.10 13.13 12.79
C SER A 156 16.40 12.92 11.98
N GLY A 157 16.37 13.26 10.69
CA GLY A 157 17.53 13.18 9.81
C GLY A 157 17.66 11.83 9.08
N TYR A 158 18.84 11.59 8.52
CA TYR A 158 19.10 10.44 7.63
C TYR A 158 18.94 9.06 8.31
N GLY A 159 19.02 9.00 9.65
CA GLY A 159 18.72 7.77 10.39
C GLY A 159 17.25 7.35 10.31
N ASN A 160 16.35 8.24 9.87
CA ASN A 160 14.90 8.03 9.81
C ASN A 160 14.28 8.35 8.45
N MET A 161 15.09 8.44 7.40
CA MET A 161 14.58 8.63 6.05
C MET A 161 14.02 7.33 5.47
N MET A 162 13.07 7.48 4.54
CA MET A 162 12.75 6.46 3.55
C MET A 162 13.61 6.72 2.32
N GLU A 163 14.43 5.76 1.92
CA GLU A 163 15.21 5.83 0.68
C GLU A 163 14.52 4.99 -0.39
N VAL A 164 14.36 5.58 -1.57
CA VAL A 164 13.74 4.93 -2.73
C VAL A 164 14.78 4.87 -3.84
N SER A 165 15.25 3.67 -4.14
CA SER A 165 16.26 3.43 -5.18
C SER A 165 15.69 3.59 -6.59
N TYR A 166 14.46 3.14 -6.80
CA TYR A 166 13.70 3.31 -8.03
C TYR A 166 12.21 3.13 -7.78
N VAL A 167 11.40 3.59 -8.73
CA VAL A 167 10.00 3.22 -8.92
C VAL A 167 9.85 2.75 -10.36
N GLY A 168 9.23 1.59 -10.56
CA GLY A 168 9.01 0.98 -11.87
C GLY A 168 7.56 0.56 -12.05
N VAL A 169 7.06 0.72 -13.27
CA VAL A 169 5.76 0.18 -13.70
C VAL A 169 6.02 -0.74 -14.88
N TYR A 170 5.52 -1.97 -14.80
CA TYR A 170 5.72 -3.02 -15.78
C TYR A 170 4.38 -3.52 -16.27
N GLU A 171 4.30 -3.80 -17.57
CA GLU A 171 3.14 -4.39 -18.19
C GLU A 171 3.57 -5.62 -18.99
N SER A 172 2.81 -6.70 -18.88
CA SER A 172 2.95 -7.86 -19.75
C SER A 172 2.22 -7.56 -21.05
N VAL A 173 2.95 -7.61 -22.17
CA VAL A 173 2.40 -7.58 -23.53
C VAL A 173 1.78 -8.90 -23.95
#